data_AF-A0A822J0W8-F1
#
_entry.id   AF-A0A822J0W8-F1
#
_cell.length_a   1.000
_cell.length_b   1.000
_cell.length_c   1.000
_cell.angle_alpha   90.00
_cell.angle_beta   90.00
_cell.angle_gamma   90.00
#
_symmetry.space_group_name_H-M   'P 1'
#
loop_
_entity.id
_entity.type
_entity.pdbx_description
1 polymer ?
#
loop_
_entity_poly.entity_id
_entity_poly.type
_entity_poly.pdbx_seq_one_letter_code
_entity_poly.pdbx_strand_id
1 'polypeptide(L)' 'MAIDQESNPMSCPRCKTELQYVGTRKFHEGTRWGFLGELGELFVNREHFDVYVCPRCGRVELFVDGFGEEFRPH' A
#
# COMPACT_ATOMS: atom_id res chain seq x y z
N MET A 1 11.43 2.30 26.53
CA MET A 1 10.65 1.64 25.47
C MET A 1 9.55 2.62 25.10
N ALA A 2 9.69 3.33 23.98
CA ALA A 2 8.62 4.21 23.51
C ALA A 2 7.47 3.29 23.07
N ILE A 3 6.28 3.55 23.61
CA ILE A 3 5.06 3.01 23.04
C ILE A 3 4.93 3.59 21.64
N ASP A 4 4.98 2.74 20.62
CA ASP A 4 4.67 3.15 19.26
C ASP A 4 3.20 3.61 19.29
N GLN A 5 2.98 4.93 19.32
CA GLN A 5 1.66 5.48 19.11
C GLN A 5 1.26 5.05 17.71
N GLU A 6 0.32 4.11 17.63
CA GLU A 6 -0.18 3.53 16.39
C GLU A 6 -0.72 4.68 15.53
N SER A 7 0.12 5.18 14.64
CA SER A 7 -0.17 6.32 13.81
C SER A 7 -1.24 5.90 12.83
N ASN A 8 -2.40 6.57 12.86
CA ASN A 8 -3.50 6.29 11.94
C ASN A 8 -2.96 6.10 10.50
N PRO A 9 -3.08 4.89 9.91
CA PRO A 9 -2.50 4.59 8.60
C PRO A 9 -3.10 5.45 7.49
N MET A 10 -4.30 5.98 7.70
CA MET A 10 -4.99 6.90 6.79
C MET A 10 -4.58 8.35 6.94
N SER A 11 -3.62 8.65 7.83
CA SER A 11 -3.05 9.99 7.98
C SER A 11 -1.69 10.09 7.32
N CYS A 12 -1.53 11.05 6.40
CA CYS A 12 -0.25 11.35 5.80
C CYS A 12 0.77 11.70 6.90
N PRO A 13 1.87 10.93 7.08
CA PRO A 13 2.80 11.17 8.18
C PRO A 13 3.50 12.53 8.08
N ARG A 14 3.62 13.08 6.87
CA ARG A 14 4.20 14.41 6.59
C ARG A 14 3.22 15.56 6.80
N CYS A 15 2.01 15.45 6.26
CA CYS A 15 1.04 16.56 6.22
C CYS A 15 0.01 16.52 7.34
N LYS A 16 -0.11 15.39 8.03
CA LYS A 16 -1.15 15.08 9.02
C LYS A 16 -2.57 15.29 8.47
N THR A 17 -2.76 14.99 7.19
CA THR A 17 -4.04 15.10 6.47
C THR A 17 -4.47 13.72 5.99
N GLU A 18 -5.76 13.52 5.83
CA GLU A 18 -6.32 12.24 5.37
C GLU A 18 -5.86 11.91 3.95
N LEU A 19 -5.54 10.63 3.73
CA LEU A 19 -5.20 10.12 2.41
C LEU A 19 -6.48 9.81 1.62
N GLN A 20 -6.47 10.07 0.31
CA GLN A 20 -7.61 9.82 -0.56
C GLN A 20 -7.42 8.53 -1.34
N TYR A 21 -8.44 7.69 -1.37
CA TYR A 21 -8.45 6.50 -2.20
C TYR A 21 -8.48 6.86 -3.68
N VAL A 22 -7.55 6.32 -4.46
CA VAL A 22 -7.41 6.55 -5.90
C VAL A 22 -7.78 5.30 -6.72
N GLY A 23 -7.96 4.16 -6.06
CA GLY A 23 -8.32 2.89 -6.67
C GLY A 23 -7.29 1.81 -6.43
N THR A 24 -7.67 0.59 -6.76
CA THR A 24 -6.77 -0.56 -6.77
C THR A 24 -5.94 -0.57 -8.06
N ARG A 25 -4.64 -0.89 -7.97
CA ARG A 25 -3.73 -1.03 -9.11
C ARG A 25 -3.08 -2.40 -9.11
N LYS A 26 -3.05 -3.01 -10.29
CA LYS A 26 -2.33 -4.25 -10.54
C LYS A 26 -0.92 -3.93 -11.02
N PHE A 27 0.10 -4.41 -10.31
CA PHE A 27 1.49 -4.30 -10.75
C PHE A 27 1.89 -5.59 -11.46
N HIS A 28 2.48 -5.45 -12.65
CA HIS A 28 3.03 -6.57 -13.41
C HIS A 28 4.54 -6.58 -13.24
N GLU A 29 5.06 -7.50 -12.43
CA GLU A 29 6.50 -7.65 -12.25
C GLU A 29 7.08 -8.41 -13.46
N GLY A 30 7.59 -7.67 -14.45
CA GLY A 30 8.00 -8.21 -15.75
C GLY A 30 9.08 -9.30 -15.67
N THR A 31 8.79 -10.47 -16.24
CA THR A 31 9.64 -11.50 -16.91
C THR A 31 11.09 -11.80 -16.42
N ARG A 32 11.59 -11.35 -15.26
CA ARG A 32 12.97 -11.66 -14.81
C ARG A 32 13.07 -12.23 -13.39
N TRP A 33 12.29 -13.28 -13.15
CA TRP A 33 12.31 -14.09 -11.92
C TRP A 33 13.35 -15.24 -11.92
N GLY A 34 14.28 -15.28 -12.88
CA GLY A 34 15.25 -16.38 -13.00
C GLY A 34 16.35 -16.43 -11.93
N PHE A 35 16.41 -15.49 -10.98
CA PHE A 35 17.53 -15.38 -10.02
C PHE A 35 17.13 -15.40 -8.54
N LEU A 36 15.86 -15.23 -8.19
CA LEU A 36 15.40 -15.20 -6.80
C LEU A 36 14.27 -16.24 -6.63
N GLY A 37 14.64 -17.50 -6.41
CA GLY A 37 13.71 -18.63 -6.21
C GLY A 37 12.76 -18.47 -5.02
N GLU A 38 11.73 -19.33 -4.98
CA GLU A 38 10.68 -19.61 -3.95
C GLU A 38 10.07 -18.45 -3.11
N LEU A 39 10.84 -17.48 -2.63
CA LEU A 39 10.34 -16.28 -1.94
C LEU A 39 9.60 -15.33 -2.87
N GLY A 40 9.88 -15.40 -4.17
CA GLY A 40 9.17 -14.64 -5.19
C GLY A 40 7.74 -15.08 -5.42
N GLU A 41 7.49 -16.39 -5.39
CA GLU A 41 6.20 -16.98 -5.71
C GLU A 41 5.10 -16.63 -4.69
N LEU A 42 5.46 -16.32 -3.44
CA LEU A 42 4.50 -15.87 -2.42
C LEU A 42 3.96 -14.45 -2.66
N PHE A 43 4.64 -13.62 -3.45
CA PHE A 43 4.19 -12.28 -3.83
C PHE A 43 3.51 -12.24 -5.19
N VAL A 44 3.69 -13.25 -6.04
CA VAL A 44 3.07 -13.37 -7.37
C VAL A 44 1.53 -13.42 -7.31
N ASN A 45 0.92 -13.83 -6.19
CA ASN A 45 -0.53 -13.83 -6.03
C ASN A 45 -1.13 -12.51 -5.49
N ARG A 46 -0.31 -11.55 -5.03
CA ARG A 46 -0.76 -10.30 -4.40
C ARG A 46 -0.40 -9.08 -5.25
N GLU A 47 -0.69 -9.15 -6.55
CA GLU A 47 -0.35 -8.08 -7.49
C GLU A 47 -1.24 -6.84 -7.38
N HIS A 48 -2.31 -6.86 -6.57
CA HIS A 48 -3.22 -5.73 -6.39
C HIS A 48 -2.89 -4.93 -5.12
N PHE A 49 -2.86 -3.61 -5.29
CA PHE A 49 -2.65 -2.67 -4.20
C PHE A 49 -3.71 -1.60 -4.23
N ASP A 50 -4.30 -1.32 -3.07
CA ASP A 50 -5.09 -0.12 -2.90
C ASP A 50 -4.15 1.08 -2.77
N VAL A 51 -4.41 2.07 -3.63
CA VAL A 51 -3.58 3.26 -3.74
C VAL A 51 -4.27 4.41 -3.03
N TYR A 52 -3.61 4.97 -2.02
CA TYR A 52 -4.06 6.17 -1.34
C TYR A 52 -3.04 7.30 -1.51
N VAL A 53 -3.53 8.51 -1.78
CA VAL A 53 -2.69 9.66 -2.09
C VAL A 53 -3.00 10.82 -1.16
N CYS A 54 -1.96 11.45 -0.61
CA CYS A 54 -2.10 12.69 0.12
C CYS A 54 -2.37 13.85 -0.85
N PRO A 55 -3.52 14.54 -0.76
CA PRO A 55 -3.88 15.60 -1.69
C PRO A 55 -2.99 16.84 -1.58
N ARG A 56 -2.19 16.96 -0.52
CA ARG A 56 -1.30 18.11 -0.28
C ARG A 56 0.11 17.95 -0.82
N CYS A 57 0.69 16.76 -0.72
CA CYS A 57 2.11 16.56 -1.04
C CYS A 57 2.37 15.42 -2.03
N GLY A 58 1.33 14.72 -2.48
CA GLY A 58 1.45 13.63 -3.46
C GLY A 58 2.09 12.36 -2.90
N ARG A 59 2.32 12.26 -1.58
CA ARG A 59 2.73 11.00 -0.95
C ARG A 59 1.72 9.91 -1.28
N VAL A 60 2.22 8.77 -1.71
CA VAL A 60 1.45 7.56 -2.00
C VAL A 60 1.71 6.55 -0.90
N GLU A 61 0.64 5.95 -0.38
CA GLU A 61 0.69 4.77 0.47
C GLU A 61 -0.02 3.62 -0.27
N LEU A 62 0.56 2.43 -0.21
CA LEU A 62 0.09 1.23 -0.90
C LEU A 62 -0.28 0.16 0.13
N PHE A 63 -1.48 -0.39 0.01
CA PHE A 63 -1.95 -1.47 0.87
C PHE A 63 -2.14 -2.73 0.04
N VAL A 64 -1.61 -3.86 0.51
CA VAL A 64 -1.77 -5.17 -0.13
C VAL A 64 -3.17 -5.73 0.11
N ASP A 65 -3.61 -6.62 -0.78
CA ASP A 65 -4.88 -7.35 -0.60
C ASP A 65 -5.04 -7.94 0.80
N GLY A 66 -6.24 -7.76 1.37
CA GLY A 66 -6.59 -8.19 2.73
C GLY A 66 -6.15 -7.24 3.86
N PHE A 67 -5.50 -6.11 3.55
CA PHE A 67 -5.14 -5.08 4.53
C PHE A 67 -5.65 -3.71 4.08
N GLY A 68 -6.24 -2.95 5.00
CA GLY A 68 -6.73 -1.60 4.71
C GLY A 68 -7.95 -1.53 3.80
N GLU A 69 -8.61 -2.67 3.56
CA GLU A 69 -9.85 -2.74 2.79
C GLU A 69 -10.99 -2.00 3.49
N GLU A 70 -10.95 -1.94 4.82
CA GLU A 70 -11.87 -1.18 5.66
C GLU A 70 -11.80 0.33 5.43
N PHE A 71 -10.74 0.81 4.77
CA PHE A 71 -10.57 2.22 4.43
C PHE A 71 -11.08 2.57 3.04
N ARG A 72 -11.55 1.59 2.26
CA ARG A 72 -12.15 1.84 0.94
C ARG A 72 -13.46 2.62 1.10
N PRO A 73 -13.73 3.61 0.24
CA PRO A 73 -15.03 4.27 0.21
C PRO A 73 -16.13 3.29 -0.23
N HIS A 74 -17.28 3.30 0.47
CA HIS A 74 -18.47 2.50 0.17
C HIS A 74 -19.42 3.22 -0.81
#